data_AF-A0A7G7W4R5-F1
#
_entry.id   AF-A0A7G7W4R5-F1
#
_cell.length_a   1.000
_cell.length_b   1.000
_cell.length_c   1.000
_cell.angle_alpha   90.00
_cell.angle_beta   90.00
_cell.angle_gamma   90.00
#
_symmetry.space_group_name_H-M   'P 1'
#
loop_
_entity.id
_entity.type
_entity.pdbx_description
1 polymer ?
#
loop_
_entity_poly.entity_id
_entity_poly.type
_entity_poly.pdbx_seq_one_letter_code
_entity_poly.pdbx_strand_id
1 'polypeptide(L)'
;MDPDCGPLTDTSGSTIPLDDAVTWTGNYQTAHPNKLRSVYFTSEVFQALIDQPGAKGIRIYLANSGATTETLDTMILVSATASADLTTVGEYELYDHGTGTPPCPVISPLNH
;
A
#
# COMPACT_ATOMS: atom_id res chain seq x y z
N MET A 1 -10.59 27.59 3.10
CA MET A 1 -11.84 26.82 2.99
C MET A 1 -11.41 25.45 2.53
N ASP A 2 -11.36 24.51 3.45
CA ASP A 2 -11.20 23.10 3.12
C ASP A 2 -12.43 22.68 2.31
N PRO A 3 -12.30 21.96 1.18
CA PRO A 3 -13.46 21.41 0.52
C PRO A 3 -14.11 20.44 1.50
N ASP A 4 -15.30 20.80 1.96
CA ASP A 4 -16.21 19.95 2.73
C ASP A 4 -16.59 18.78 1.83
N CYS A 5 -15.73 17.77 1.81
CA CYS A 5 -16.00 16.53 1.10
C CYS A 5 -17.14 15.90 1.89
N GLY A 6 -18.38 16.09 1.39
CA GLY A 6 -19.54 15.37 1.87
C GLY A 6 -19.22 13.88 1.99
N PRO A 7 -19.98 13.10 2.80
CA PRO A 7 -19.60 11.75 3.20
C PRO A 7 -19.09 10.99 1.98
N LEU A 8 -17.81 10.60 2.01
CA LEU A 8 -17.15 9.92 0.90
C LEU A 8 -18.06 8.78 0.47
N THR A 9 -18.76 8.94 -0.65
CA THR A 9 -19.55 7.86 -1.26
C THR A 9 -18.56 7.01 -2.04
N ASP A 10 -17.66 6.43 -1.27
CA ASP A 10 -16.45 5.81 -1.79
C ASP A 10 -16.79 4.42 -2.34
N THR A 11 -16.61 4.24 -3.65
CA THR A 11 -16.65 2.92 -4.30
C THR A 11 -15.27 2.29 -4.38
N SER A 12 -14.28 2.82 -3.66
CA SER A 12 -12.94 2.23 -3.57
C SER A 12 -13.02 0.87 -2.90
N GLY A 13 -12.99 -0.16 -3.74
CA GLY A 13 -13.11 -1.55 -3.30
C GLY A 13 -14.13 -2.28 -4.15
N SER A 14 -13.64 -3.14 -5.03
CA SER A 14 -14.42 -4.21 -5.61
C SER A 14 -13.55 -5.45 -5.67
N THR A 15 -14.14 -6.62 -5.46
CA THR A 15 -13.44 -7.88 -5.64
C THR A 15 -13.23 -8.11 -7.13
N ILE A 16 -12.03 -8.57 -7.50
CA ILE A 16 -11.70 -8.97 -8.87
C ILE A 16 -11.58 -10.50 -8.95
N PRO A 17 -11.86 -11.13 -10.11
CA PRO A 17 -11.56 -12.54 -10.33
C PRO A 17 -10.08 -12.86 -10.19
N LEU A 18 -9.75 -14.08 -9.73
CA LEU A 18 -8.36 -14.53 -9.59
C LEU A 18 -7.63 -14.57 -10.94
N ASP A 19 -8.29 -15.03 -12.00
CA ASP A 19 -7.68 -15.13 -13.34
C ASP A 19 -7.27 -13.76 -13.90
N ASP A 20 -8.08 -12.73 -13.63
CA ASP A 20 -7.74 -11.34 -13.96
C ASP A 20 -6.53 -10.87 -13.16
N ALA A 21 -6.52 -11.12 -11.85
CA ALA A 21 -5.39 -10.77 -10.98
C ALA A 21 -4.07 -11.43 -11.45
N VAL A 22 -4.08 -12.73 -11.74
CA VAL A 22 -2.93 -13.48 -12.28
C VAL A 22 -2.45 -12.86 -13.59
N THR A 23 -3.38 -12.60 -14.52
CA THR A 23 -3.07 -12.04 -15.84
C THR A 23 -2.44 -10.65 -15.70
N TRP A 24 -3.03 -9.77 -14.90
CA TRP A 24 -2.56 -8.39 -14.75
C TRP A 24 -1.21 -8.34 -14.03
N THR A 25 -1.02 -9.15 -12.98
CA THR A 25 0.26 -9.24 -12.27
C THR A 25 1.36 -9.80 -13.18
N GLY A 26 1.10 -10.87 -13.94
CA GLY A 26 2.07 -11.43 -14.89
C GLY A 26 2.47 -10.43 -15.98
N ASN A 27 1.52 -9.68 -16.52
CA ASN A 27 1.78 -8.63 -17.52
C ASN A 27 2.73 -7.56 -16.97
N TYR A 28 2.47 -7.07 -15.75
CA TYR A 28 3.32 -6.06 -15.11
C TYR A 28 4.73 -6.58 -14.84
N GLN A 29 4.85 -7.78 -14.25
CA GLN A 29 6.15 -8.37 -13.91
C GLN A 29 6.99 -8.67 -15.17
N THR A 30 6.34 -9.05 -16.27
CA THR A 30 7.01 -9.24 -17.58
C THR A 30 7.52 -7.92 -18.15
N ALA A 31 6.71 -6.86 -18.09
CA ALA A 31 7.10 -5.54 -18.60
C ALA A 31 8.15 -4.84 -17.73
N HIS A 32 8.23 -5.19 -16.45
CA HIS A 32 9.07 -4.53 -15.45
C HIS A 32 9.88 -5.54 -14.60
N PRO A 33 10.83 -6.27 -15.22
CA PRO A 33 11.47 -7.43 -14.58
C PRO A 33 12.26 -7.10 -13.30
N ASN A 34 12.72 -5.85 -13.16
CA ASN A 34 13.56 -5.38 -12.04
C ASN A 34 12.83 -4.38 -11.13
N LYS A 35 11.50 -4.29 -11.22
CA LYS A 35 10.68 -3.41 -10.38
C LYS A 35 10.06 -4.16 -9.22
N LEU A 36 9.64 -3.41 -8.20
CA LEU A 36 8.93 -3.96 -7.05
C LEU A 36 7.70 -4.74 -7.50
N ARG A 37 7.63 -6.01 -7.07
CA ARG A 37 6.55 -6.93 -7.44
C ARG A 37 5.44 -6.98 -6.39
N SER A 38 5.84 -7.11 -5.12
CA SER A 38 4.95 -7.20 -3.99
C SER A 38 5.67 -6.81 -2.70
N VAL A 39 4.90 -6.31 -1.75
CA VAL A 39 5.35 -6.07 -0.37
C VAL A 39 4.35 -6.70 0.57
N TYR A 40 4.85 -7.47 1.53
CA TYR A 40 4.09 -8.05 2.62
C TYR A 40 4.15 -7.13 3.82
N PHE A 41 2.96 -6.82 4.35
CA PHE A 41 2.77 -6.20 5.67
C PHE A 41 1.92 -7.14 6.51
N THR A 42 2.17 -7.18 7.81
CA THR A 42 1.35 -7.99 8.71
C THR A 42 -0.01 -7.35 8.92
N SER A 43 -0.99 -8.13 9.38
CA SER A 43 -2.33 -7.62 9.71
C SER A 43 -2.29 -6.48 10.74
N GLU A 44 -1.34 -6.52 11.68
CA GLU A 44 -1.18 -5.52 12.73
C GLU A 44 -0.87 -4.13 12.15
N VAL A 45 -0.12 -4.05 11.06
CA VAL A 45 0.17 -2.77 10.38
C VAL A 45 -1.11 -2.12 9.84
N PHE A 46 -1.96 -2.91 9.17
CA PHE A 46 -3.22 -2.40 8.64
C PHE A 46 -4.18 -2.01 9.77
N GLN A 47 -4.24 -2.81 10.83
CA GLN A 47 -5.08 -2.52 11.99
C GLN A 47 -4.65 -1.21 12.68
N ALA A 48 -3.35 -1.03 12.91
CA ALA A 48 -2.82 0.18 13.52
C ALA A 48 -3.15 1.45 12.72
N LEU A 49 -3.05 1.39 11.39
CA LEU A 49 -3.43 2.52 10.51
C LEU A 49 -4.94 2.83 10.52
N ILE A 50 -5.78 1.79 10.60
CA ILE A 50 -7.25 1.93 10.66
C ILE A 50 -7.70 2.47 12.02
N ASP A 51 -7.00 2.12 13.10
CA ASP A 51 -7.35 2.53 14.46
C ASP A 51 -6.96 4.01 14.76
N GLN A 52 -6.24 4.68 13.86
CA GLN A 52 -5.91 6.09 14.00
C GLN A 52 -7.18 6.97 14.00
N PRO A 53 -7.25 8.00 14.87
CA PRO A 53 -8.43 8.86 14.95
C PRO A 53 -8.80 9.50 13.61
N GLY A 54 -10.06 9.31 13.20
CA GLY A 54 -10.58 9.89 11.96
C GLY A 54 -10.17 9.16 10.68
N ALA A 55 -9.48 8.01 10.78
CA ALA A 55 -9.18 7.15 9.64
C ALA A 55 -10.44 6.75 8.87
N LYS A 56 -10.36 6.84 7.54
CA LYS A 56 -11.38 6.43 6.57
C LYS A 56 -10.88 5.34 5.63
N GLY A 57 -9.57 5.14 5.58
CA GLY A 57 -8.94 4.09 4.78
C GLY A 57 -7.42 4.16 4.88
N ILE A 58 -6.76 3.39 4.02
CA ILE A 58 -5.30 3.34 3.94
C ILE A 58 -4.90 3.77 2.53
N ARG A 59 -3.93 4.70 2.44
CA ARG A 59 -3.29 5.02 1.18
C ARG A 59 -1.91 4.36 1.12
N ILE A 60 -1.58 3.84 -0.05
CA ILE A 60 -0.33 3.13 -0.32
C ILE A 60 0.42 3.91 -1.40
N TYR A 61 1.62 4.38 -1.09
CA TYR A 61 2.49 5.08 -2.04
C TYR A 61 3.62 4.16 -2.49
N LEU A 62 3.89 4.10 -3.78
CA LEU A 62 5.17 3.58 -4.29
C LEU A 62 6.23 4.67 -4.09
N ALA A 63 7.32 4.32 -3.43
CA ALA A 63 8.41 5.23 -3.10
C ALA A 63 9.77 4.58 -3.38
N ASN A 64 10.84 5.36 -3.25
CA ASN A 64 12.21 4.85 -3.26
C ASN A 64 12.87 5.12 -1.91
N SER A 65 13.42 4.08 -1.29
CA SER A 65 14.27 4.23 -0.11
C SER A 65 15.71 4.58 -0.55
N GLY A 66 16.39 5.42 0.23
CA GLY A 66 17.80 5.75 0.06
C GLY A 66 18.08 7.16 -0.50
N ALA A 67 19.24 7.71 -0.11
CA ALA A 67 19.80 8.92 -0.68
C ALA A 67 20.77 8.54 -1.82
N THR A 68 20.30 8.71 -3.05
CA THR A 68 21.06 8.96 -4.28
C THR A 68 21.92 7.86 -4.94
N THR A 69 22.34 6.75 -4.32
CA THR A 69 23.18 5.75 -5.04
C THR A 69 22.62 4.33 -5.13
N GLU A 70 21.78 3.89 -4.19
CA GLU A 70 21.06 2.62 -4.28
C GLU A 70 19.61 2.86 -3.88
N THR A 71 18.77 3.15 -4.89
CA THR A 71 17.34 3.34 -4.67
C THR A 71 16.65 2.00 -4.72
N LEU A 72 16.00 1.61 -3.64
CA LEU A 72 15.14 0.43 -3.60
C LEU A 72 13.69 0.89 -3.65
N ASP A 73 12.92 0.39 -4.60
CA ASP A 73 11.47 0.60 -4.63
C ASP A 73 10.87 0.01 -3.32
N THR A 74 10.02 0.78 -2.64
CA THR A 74 9.29 0.38 -1.43
C THR A 74 7.84 0.88 -1.47
N MET A 75 7.02 0.43 -0.52
CA MET A 75 5.67 0.94 -0.31
C MET A 75 5.56 1.64 1.03
N ILE A 76 4.99 2.84 1.04
CA ILE A 76 4.66 3.60 2.26
C ILE A 76 3.16 3.50 2.49
N LEU A 77 2.77 2.99 3.65
CA LEU A 77 1.37 2.89 4.07
C LEU A 77 1.07 4.00 5.08
N VAL A 78 -0.04 4.70 4.85
CA VAL A 78 -0.52 5.79 5.72
C VAL A 78 -2.03 5.71 5.92
N SER A 79 -2.48 6.25 7.06
CA SER A 79 -3.91 6.44 7.32
C SER A 79 -4.43 7.62 6.52
N ALA A 80 -5.53 7.43 5.80
CA ALA A 80 -6.22 8.49 5.10
C ALA A 80 -7.45 8.92 5.91
N THR A 81 -7.50 10.20 6.28
CA THR A 81 -8.65 10.83 6.95
C THR A 81 -9.48 11.62 5.94
N ALA A 82 -10.60 12.21 6.38
CA ALA A 82 -11.45 13.03 5.52
C ALA A 82 -10.79 14.33 5.02
N SER A 83 -9.77 14.83 5.73
CA SER A 83 -9.13 16.13 5.47
C SER A 83 -7.64 16.03 5.16
N ALA A 84 -7.02 14.86 5.37
CA ALA A 84 -5.57 14.70 5.35
C ALA A 84 -5.15 13.24 5.23
N ASP A 85 -4.03 12.97 4.55
CA ASP A 85 -3.41 11.63 4.49
C ASP A 85 -1.91 11.65 4.80
N LEU A 86 -1.35 12.79 5.22
CA LEU A 86 0.08 12.97 5.58
C LEU A 86 0.40 14.40 6.07
N THR A 87 -0.42 15.00 6.93
CA THR A 87 -0.30 16.46 7.15
C THR A 87 0.72 16.88 8.20
N THR A 88 1.16 16.00 9.11
CA THR A 88 2.05 16.42 10.21
C THR A 88 2.96 15.31 10.71
N VAL A 89 4.27 15.59 10.79
CA VAL A 89 5.29 14.68 11.32
C VAL A 89 5.00 14.38 12.79
N GLY A 90 4.91 13.10 13.15
CA GLY A 90 4.71 12.65 14.53
C GLY A 90 3.25 12.56 15.00
N GLU A 91 2.28 12.94 14.17
CA GLU A 91 0.85 12.77 14.49
C GLU A 91 0.26 11.44 14.00
N TYR A 92 0.87 10.82 12.98
CA TYR A 92 0.38 9.61 12.35
C TYR A 92 1.50 8.56 12.27
N GLU A 93 1.14 7.29 12.46
CA GLU A 93 2.10 6.20 12.26
C GLU A 93 2.30 5.99 10.77
N LEU A 94 3.57 5.80 10.39
CA LEU A 94 4.03 5.58 9.03
C LEU A 94 4.72 4.22 8.98
N TYR A 95 4.35 3.40 8.00
CA TYR A 95 4.95 2.08 7.80
C TYR A 95 5.57 1.99 6.42
N ASP A 96 6.87 1.71 6.37
CA ASP A 96 7.66 1.57 5.14
C ASP A 96 8.38 0.21 5.05
N HIS A 97 8.49 -0.51 6.17
CA HIS A 97 9.23 -1.75 6.26
C HIS A 97 8.31 -2.97 6.11
N GLY A 98 7.92 -3.25 4.86
CA GLY A 98 7.39 -4.55 4.50
C GLY A 98 8.47 -5.46 3.93
N THR A 99 8.20 -6.76 3.88
CA THR A 99 9.14 -7.76 3.32
C THR A 99 8.69 -8.22 1.94
N GLY A 100 9.61 -8.68 1.09
CA GLY A 100 9.23 -9.21 -0.23
C GLY A 100 8.37 -10.49 -0.16
N THR A 101 8.52 -11.25 0.93
CA THR A 101 7.77 -12.48 1.21
C THR A 101 7.40 -12.57 2.69
N PRO A 102 6.31 -13.27 3.06
CA PRO A 102 6.03 -13.61 4.45
C PRO A 102 7.18 -14.42 5.09
N PRO A 103 7.26 -14.49 6.44
CA PRO A 103 8.29 -15.26 7.16
C PRO A 103 8.31 -16.76 6.86
N CYS A 104 7.22 -17.30 6.30
CA CYS A 104 7.11 -18.69 5.87
C CYS A 104 6.91 -18.75 4.34
N PRO A 105 7.40 -19.80 3.65
CA PRO A 105 7.16 -19.97 2.22
C PRO A 105 5.67 -20.23 1.99
N VAL A 106 4.97 -19.23 1.46
CA VAL A 106 3.58 -19.31 1.03
C VAL A 106 3.56 -19.37 -0.49
N ILE A 107 2.84 -20.33 -1.06
CA ILE A 107 2.61 -20.38 -2.51
C ILE A 107 1.62 -19.26 -2.85
N SER A 108 2.04 -18.35 -3.72
CA SER A 108 1.17 -17.31 -4.26
C SER A 108 0.92 -17.58 -5.75
N PRO A 109 -0.34 -17.65 -6.20
CA PRO A 109 -0.66 -17.78 -7.63
C PRO A 109 -0.25 -16.55 -8.45
N LEU A 110 0.13 -15.44 -7.78
CA LEU A 110 0.56 -14.19 -8.40
C LEU A 110 2.09 -14.04 -8.47
N ASN A 111 2.84 -15.01 -7.93
CA ASN A 111 4.30 -15.01 -7.98
C ASN A 111 4.77 -15.72 -9.25
N HIS A 112 5.17 -14.96 -10.27
CA HIS A 112 5.64 -15.45 -11.58
C HIS A 112 7.15 -15.32 -11.78
#